data_AF-A0A7S3X814-F1
#
_entry.id   AF-A0A7S3X814-F1
#
_cell.length_a   1.000
_cell.length_b   1.000
_cell.length_c   1.000
_cell.angle_alpha   90.00
_cell.angle_beta   90.00
_cell.angle_gamma   90.00
#
_symmetry.space_group_name_H-M   'P 1'
#
loop_
_entity.id
_entity.type
_entity.pdbx_description
1 polymer ?
#
loop_
_entity_poly.entity_id
_entity_poly.type
_entity_poly.pdbx_seq_one_letter_code
_entity_poly.pdbx_strand_id
1 'polypeptide(L)'
;PRSKSASSLSERDWEPLPAVNTDPKTGSQAAVLGTILFNFGFVTTVPSWVNEKRPGVSVNKSLWTSTTICIIVFFAVGISGALAFPDVLQGLVTNTCKRNVLEGNFNCANNLLQVFTKRSLLPDPWRESDMLSNILSVSVYAFPIVAVVSSIPVFSIVVKYNMIEAGSSRTMATFMGVVLPWVVAFPLLEMPNALGQLVNFTSLFFVSFTDFIVPVVLYAYLHRPQWKLGGNSASASSSIPELESPVSSVSDRVSVSPDAHRHDAFPVTLRDFSPE
;
A
#
# COMPACT_ATOMS: atom_id res chain seq x y z
N PRO A 1 46.91 -14.75 -40.53
CA PRO A 1 45.87 -15.34 -41.41
C PRO A 1 45.18 -16.55 -40.74
N ARG A 2 43.89 -16.37 -40.40
CA ARG A 2 42.85 -17.36 -39.98
C ARG A 2 43.07 -18.11 -38.65
N SER A 3 42.44 -17.72 -37.53
CA SER A 3 41.00 -17.77 -37.16
C SER A 3 40.48 -19.16 -36.77
N LYS A 4 40.33 -19.38 -35.45
CA LYS A 4 39.27 -20.16 -34.78
C LYS A 4 39.12 -19.46 -33.42
N SER A 5 38.19 -18.55 -33.12
CA SER A 5 36.74 -18.53 -33.31
C SER A 5 36.07 -19.84 -32.92
N ALA A 6 36.14 -20.17 -31.63
CA ALA A 6 35.15 -21.01 -30.97
C ALA A 6 34.56 -20.16 -29.83
N SER A 7 33.52 -19.40 -30.19
CA SER A 7 32.59 -18.79 -29.28
C SER A 7 31.86 -19.89 -28.51
N SER A 8 32.35 -20.26 -27.33
CA SER A 8 31.52 -20.89 -26.31
C SER A 8 30.70 -19.79 -25.64
N LEU A 9 29.63 -19.36 -26.33
CA LEU A 9 28.49 -18.76 -25.66
C LEU A 9 27.95 -19.86 -24.74
N SER A 10 28.31 -19.81 -23.46
CA SER A 10 27.75 -20.72 -22.48
C SER A 10 26.24 -20.60 -22.56
N GLU A 11 25.57 -21.75 -22.57
CA GLU A 11 24.16 -21.85 -22.29
C GLU A 11 23.83 -20.91 -21.12
N ARG A 12 22.85 -20.03 -21.33
CA ARG A 12 22.21 -19.33 -20.22
C ARG A 12 21.40 -20.39 -19.49
N ASP A 13 22.07 -21.14 -18.64
CA ASP A 13 21.42 -21.95 -17.63
C ASP A 13 20.62 -20.99 -16.78
N TRP A 14 19.30 -21.01 -16.96
CA TRP A 14 18.35 -20.31 -16.11
C TRP A 14 18.25 -21.07 -14.79
N GLU A 15 19.36 -21.13 -14.04
CA GLU A 15 19.32 -21.66 -12.69
C GLU A 15 18.38 -20.77 -11.87
N PRO A 16 17.32 -21.36 -11.27
CA PRO A 16 16.42 -20.61 -10.42
C PRO A 16 17.21 -20.06 -9.24
N LEU A 17 17.39 -18.73 -9.22
CA LEU A 17 18.12 -18.06 -8.16
C LEU A 17 17.37 -18.28 -6.83
N PRO A 18 18.04 -18.78 -5.77
CA PRO A 18 17.38 -18.96 -4.49
C PRO A 18 16.94 -17.62 -3.92
N ALA A 19 15.74 -17.58 -3.34
CA ALA A 19 15.15 -16.35 -2.79
C ALA A 19 16.03 -15.71 -1.70
N VAL A 20 16.77 -16.54 -0.96
CA VAL A 20 17.85 -16.16 -0.06
C VAL A 20 19.15 -16.67 -0.68
N ASN A 21 19.95 -15.74 -1.20
CA ASN A 21 21.26 -16.05 -1.76
C ASN A 21 22.29 -15.09 -1.17
N THR A 22 23.44 -15.64 -0.77
CA THR A 22 24.59 -14.90 -0.24
C THR A 22 25.68 -14.68 -1.28
N ASP A 23 25.47 -15.15 -2.52
CA ASP A 23 26.40 -14.94 -3.62
C ASP A 23 26.49 -13.44 -3.97
N PRO A 24 27.71 -12.87 -4.01
CA PRO A 24 27.93 -11.45 -4.27
C PRO A 24 27.50 -10.98 -5.66
N LYS A 25 27.30 -11.87 -6.64
CA LYS A 25 26.87 -11.53 -8.01
C LYS A 25 25.37 -11.69 -8.20
N THR A 26 24.77 -12.72 -7.62
CA THR A 26 23.33 -13.00 -7.82
C THR A 26 22.45 -12.47 -6.72
N GLY A 27 22.99 -12.18 -5.53
CA GLY A 27 22.37 -11.44 -4.43
C GLY A 27 21.02 -11.98 -3.92
N SER A 28 20.51 -11.38 -2.84
CA SER A 28 19.25 -11.83 -2.22
C SER A 28 18.03 -11.13 -2.82
N GLN A 29 17.01 -11.89 -3.22
CA GLN A 29 15.73 -11.35 -3.71
C GLN A 29 14.84 -10.84 -2.57
N ALA A 30 15.19 -11.13 -1.31
CA ALA A 30 14.42 -10.73 -0.14
C ALA A 30 14.18 -9.21 -0.06
N ALA A 31 15.15 -8.39 -0.49
CA ALA A 31 15.01 -6.93 -0.51
C ALA A 31 13.95 -6.47 -1.54
N VAL A 32 13.92 -7.10 -2.72
CA VAL A 32 12.93 -6.82 -3.77
C VAL A 32 11.54 -7.24 -3.29
N LEU A 33 11.41 -8.47 -2.78
CA LEU A 33 10.15 -8.99 -2.27
C LEU A 33 9.62 -8.16 -1.09
N GLY A 34 10.49 -7.82 -0.13
CA GLY A 34 10.12 -6.97 1.01
C GLY A 34 9.64 -5.59 0.58
N THR A 35 10.27 -5.00 -0.45
CA THR A 35 9.83 -3.73 -1.03
C THR A 35 8.49 -3.86 -1.75
N ILE A 36 8.26 -4.93 -2.51
CA ILE A 36 6.98 -5.16 -3.19
C ILE A 36 5.87 -5.34 -2.17
N LEU A 37 6.05 -6.20 -1.18
CA LEU A 37 5.07 -6.45 -0.12
C LEU A 37 4.75 -5.16 0.64
N PHE A 38 5.77 -4.38 1.00
CA PHE A 38 5.55 -3.09 1.64
C PHE A 38 4.67 -2.15 0.79
N ASN A 39 4.92 -2.05 -0.52
CA ASN A 39 4.13 -1.19 -1.41
C ASN A 39 2.69 -1.68 -1.63
N PHE A 40 2.46 -3.00 -1.55
CA PHE A 40 1.13 -3.61 -1.70
C PHE A 40 0.40 -3.89 -0.38
N GLY A 41 0.95 -3.48 0.77
CA GLY A 41 0.35 -3.66 2.10
C GLY A 41 -0.94 -2.87 2.36
N PHE A 42 -1.58 -2.32 1.32
CA PHE A 42 -2.85 -1.59 1.41
C PHE A 42 -4.02 -2.49 1.84
N VAL A 43 -3.88 -3.83 1.78
CA VAL A 43 -4.89 -4.81 2.21
C VAL A 43 -5.38 -4.53 3.64
N THR A 44 -4.48 -4.07 4.50
CA THR A 44 -4.79 -3.67 5.89
C THR A 44 -5.79 -2.52 6.01
N THR A 45 -5.92 -1.70 4.96
CA THR A 45 -6.84 -0.55 4.91
C THR A 45 -8.19 -0.91 4.27
N VAL A 46 -8.28 -2.06 3.59
CA VAL A 46 -9.49 -2.48 2.87
C VAL A 46 -10.71 -2.58 3.79
N PRO A 47 -10.65 -3.16 5.01
CA PRO A 47 -11.83 -3.24 5.88
C PRO A 47 -12.40 -1.86 6.24
N SER A 48 -11.54 -0.93 6.68
CA SER A 48 -11.93 0.47 6.95
C SER A 48 -12.52 1.14 5.70
N TRP A 49 -11.92 0.94 4.53
CA TRP A 49 -12.45 1.50 3.28
C TRP A 49 -13.82 0.92 2.90
N VAL A 50 -14.03 -0.39 3.11
CA VAL A 50 -15.32 -1.04 2.84
C VAL A 50 -16.42 -0.49 3.76
N ASN A 51 -16.08 -0.13 5.00
CA ASN A 51 -17.04 0.48 5.93
C ASN A 51 -17.46 1.90 5.50
N GLU A 52 -16.56 2.64 4.86
CA GLU A 52 -16.81 4.03 4.43
C GLU A 52 -17.39 4.13 3.00
N LYS A 53 -17.30 3.06 2.20
CA LYS A 53 -17.75 3.10 0.80
C LYS A 53 -19.27 3.25 0.69
N ARG A 54 -19.74 3.89 -0.38
CA ARG A 54 -21.18 3.90 -0.73
C ARG A 54 -21.69 2.49 -1.09
N PRO A 55 -22.96 2.15 -0.77
CA PRO A 55 -23.50 0.80 -0.99
C PRO A 55 -23.47 0.35 -2.46
N GLY A 56 -23.67 1.25 -3.41
CA GLY A 56 -23.65 0.95 -4.85
C GLY A 56 -22.26 0.73 -5.47
N VAL A 57 -21.17 0.95 -4.73
CA VAL A 57 -19.81 0.79 -5.24
C VAL A 57 -19.37 -0.67 -5.09
N SER A 58 -19.04 -1.31 -6.20
CA SER A 58 -18.53 -2.69 -6.20
C SER A 58 -17.09 -2.74 -5.71
N VAL A 59 -16.86 -3.47 -4.62
CA VAL A 59 -15.53 -3.68 -4.01
C VAL A 59 -14.54 -4.23 -5.03
N ASN A 60 -14.92 -5.31 -5.73
CA ASN A 60 -14.03 -6.00 -6.66
C ASN A 60 -13.54 -5.09 -7.78
N LYS A 61 -14.43 -4.35 -8.45
CA LYS A 61 -14.00 -3.46 -9.55
C LYS A 61 -13.05 -2.38 -9.04
N SER A 62 -13.37 -1.75 -7.91
CA SER A 62 -12.54 -0.69 -7.33
C SER A 62 -11.15 -1.17 -6.94
N LEU A 63 -11.04 -2.34 -6.31
CA LEU A 63 -9.74 -2.89 -5.91
C LEU A 63 -8.92 -3.37 -7.12
N TRP A 64 -9.55 -4.02 -8.10
CA TRP A 64 -8.85 -4.49 -9.30
C TRP A 64 -8.36 -3.33 -10.17
N THR A 65 -9.16 -2.29 -10.38
CA THR A 65 -8.76 -1.15 -11.21
C THR A 65 -7.62 -0.37 -10.56
N SER A 66 -7.70 -0.07 -9.25
CA SER A 66 -6.65 0.65 -8.54
C SER A 66 -5.33 -0.13 -8.54
N THR A 67 -5.38 -1.43 -8.24
CA THR A 67 -4.19 -2.30 -8.20
C THR A 67 -3.55 -2.42 -9.57
N THR A 68 -4.35 -2.61 -10.62
CA THR A 68 -3.84 -2.75 -12.00
C THR A 68 -3.16 -1.46 -12.47
N ILE A 69 -3.78 -0.30 -12.22
CA ILE A 69 -3.18 0.99 -12.57
C ILE A 69 -1.86 1.19 -11.80
N CYS A 70 -1.83 0.86 -10.52
CA CYS A 70 -0.62 0.95 -9.68
C CYS A 70 0.52 0.08 -10.25
N ILE A 71 0.23 -1.17 -10.62
CA ILE A 71 1.20 -2.08 -11.23
C ILE A 71 1.78 -1.49 -12.52
N ILE A 72 0.93 -0.96 -13.41
CA ILE A 72 1.37 -0.36 -14.67
C ILE A 72 2.31 0.82 -14.41
N VAL A 73 1.97 1.70 -13.46
CA VAL A 73 2.81 2.85 -13.10
C VAL A 73 4.15 2.39 -12.52
N PHE A 74 4.14 1.39 -11.63
CA PHE A 74 5.38 0.83 -11.07
C PHE A 74 6.29 0.23 -12.12
N PHE A 75 5.76 -0.49 -13.10
CA PHE A 75 6.55 -0.99 -14.22
C PHE A 75 7.08 0.13 -15.12
N ALA A 76 6.23 1.11 -15.47
CA ALA A 76 6.63 2.22 -16.32
C ALA A 76 7.78 3.02 -15.70
N VAL A 77 7.67 3.37 -14.42
CA VAL A 77 8.70 4.13 -13.69
C VAL A 77 9.92 3.26 -13.36
N GLY A 78 9.71 2.02 -12.92
CA GLY A 78 10.78 1.10 -12.53
C GLY A 78 11.67 0.70 -13.71
N ILE A 79 11.08 0.29 -14.83
CA ILE A 79 11.84 -0.11 -16.02
C ILE A 79 12.55 1.09 -16.63
N SER A 80 11.87 2.24 -16.78
CA SER A 80 12.51 3.44 -17.34
C SER A 80 13.67 3.94 -16.46
N GLY A 81 13.50 3.94 -15.13
CA GLY A 81 14.57 4.31 -14.20
C GLY A 81 15.77 3.36 -14.26
N ALA A 82 15.53 2.05 -14.32
CA ALA A 82 16.59 1.05 -14.43
C ALA A 82 17.37 1.15 -15.76
N LEU A 83 16.66 1.41 -16.87
CA LEU A 83 17.28 1.56 -18.19
C LEU A 83 18.01 2.90 -18.37
N ALA A 84 17.53 3.97 -17.73
CA ALA A 84 18.14 5.29 -17.83
C ALA A 84 19.39 5.45 -16.98
N PHE A 85 19.49 4.78 -15.83
CA PHE A 85 20.58 4.95 -14.86
C PHE A 85 21.34 3.65 -14.50
N PRO A 86 21.68 2.76 -15.45
CA PRO A 86 22.29 1.46 -15.15
C PRO A 86 23.70 1.57 -14.54
N ASP A 87 24.40 2.68 -14.81
CA ASP A 87 25.77 2.87 -14.35
C ASP A 87 25.86 3.37 -12.90
N VAL A 88 24.82 4.06 -12.40
CA VAL A 88 24.86 4.76 -11.10
C VAL A 88 23.81 4.27 -10.11
N LEU A 89 22.69 3.70 -10.56
CA LEU A 89 21.62 3.21 -9.70
C LEU A 89 21.96 1.81 -9.18
N GLN A 90 21.82 1.63 -7.87
CA GLN A 90 22.06 0.37 -7.19
C GLN A 90 20.92 -0.62 -7.44
N GLY A 91 21.26 -1.86 -7.82
CA GLY A 91 20.28 -2.95 -7.85
C GLY A 91 19.94 -3.42 -6.43
N LEU A 92 18.66 -3.60 -6.10
CA LEU A 92 18.22 -4.07 -4.78
C LEU A 92 18.77 -5.47 -4.41
N VAL A 93 19.09 -6.27 -5.43
CA VAL A 93 19.58 -7.65 -5.27
C VAL A 93 21.10 -7.66 -5.06
N THR A 94 21.83 -7.00 -5.96
CA THR A 94 23.29 -7.04 -6.00
C THR A 94 23.94 -6.01 -5.07
N ASN A 95 23.19 -5.00 -4.62
CA ASN A 95 23.69 -3.84 -3.89
C ASN A 95 24.89 -3.15 -4.56
N THR A 96 25.00 -3.29 -5.87
CA THR A 96 26.06 -2.72 -6.71
C THR A 96 25.46 -2.12 -7.98
N CYS A 97 26.25 -1.29 -8.65
CA CYS A 97 25.93 -0.68 -9.94
C CYS A 97 27.13 -0.88 -10.87
N LYS A 98 26.93 -0.75 -12.19
CA LYS A 98 27.96 -1.09 -13.18
C LYS A 98 29.25 -0.28 -12.99
N ARG A 99 29.16 0.99 -12.55
CA ARG A 99 30.35 1.81 -12.24
C ARG A 99 31.09 1.33 -10.99
N ASN A 100 30.40 0.89 -9.94
CA ASN A 100 31.03 0.33 -8.75
C ASN A 100 31.82 -0.95 -9.07
N VAL A 101 31.30 -1.81 -9.95
CA VAL A 101 31.99 -3.03 -10.36
C VAL A 101 33.27 -2.73 -11.16
N LEU A 102 33.29 -1.63 -11.93
CA LEU A 102 34.44 -1.24 -12.75
C LEU A 102 35.50 -0.45 -11.98
N GLU A 103 35.08 0.46 -11.10
CA GLU A 103 35.98 1.41 -10.42
C GLU A 103 36.25 1.05 -8.95
N GLY A 104 35.53 0.07 -8.38
CA GLY A 104 35.69 -0.45 -7.01
C GLY A 104 35.25 0.50 -5.88
N ASN A 105 35.50 1.81 -6.04
CA ASN A 105 35.28 2.84 -5.01
C ASN A 105 34.07 3.75 -5.27
N PHE A 106 33.26 3.48 -6.29
CA PHE A 106 32.10 4.30 -6.58
C PHE A 106 30.91 3.96 -5.68
N ASN A 107 30.35 4.95 -4.99
CA ASN A 107 29.17 4.77 -4.14
C ASN A 107 27.88 4.91 -4.97
N CYS A 108 27.21 3.79 -5.22
CA CYS A 108 25.97 3.74 -5.99
C CYS A 108 24.84 4.49 -5.29
N ALA A 109 23.90 5.03 -6.09
CA ALA A 109 22.69 5.62 -5.54
C ALA A 109 21.70 4.52 -5.15
N ASN A 110 21.22 4.54 -3.91
CA ASN A 110 20.27 3.54 -3.39
C ASN A 110 18.87 3.65 -4.02
N ASN A 111 18.53 4.81 -4.58
CA ASN A 111 17.23 5.09 -5.18
C ASN A 111 17.32 6.25 -6.18
N LEU A 112 16.28 6.42 -7.01
CA LEU A 112 16.21 7.50 -8.00
C LEU A 112 16.26 8.90 -7.36
N LEU A 113 15.74 9.07 -6.14
CA LEU A 113 15.83 10.33 -5.42
C LEU A 113 17.30 10.73 -5.19
N GLN A 114 18.18 9.80 -4.83
CA GLN A 114 19.62 10.08 -4.72
C GLN A 114 20.29 10.38 -6.06
N VAL A 115 19.82 9.77 -7.15
CA VAL A 115 20.32 10.06 -8.51
C VAL A 115 19.98 11.49 -8.90
N PHE A 116 18.73 11.92 -8.66
CA PHE A 116 18.24 13.22 -9.09
C PHE A 116 18.68 14.39 -8.19
N THR A 117 19.15 14.11 -6.98
CA THR A 117 19.60 15.14 -6.02
C THR A 117 21.11 15.33 -6.00
N LYS A 118 21.88 14.31 -6.39
CA LYS A 118 23.34 14.44 -6.53
C LYS A 118 23.68 14.95 -7.92
N ARG A 119 24.12 16.21 -8.00
CA ARG A 119 24.54 16.85 -9.27
C ARG A 119 25.61 16.07 -10.04
N SER A 120 26.51 15.37 -9.34
CA SER A 120 27.55 14.52 -9.94
C SER A 120 27.01 13.29 -10.66
N LEU A 121 25.78 12.87 -10.36
CA LEU A 121 25.12 11.70 -10.96
C LEU A 121 24.18 12.07 -12.11
N LEU A 122 23.87 13.35 -12.29
CA LEU A 122 22.97 13.82 -13.33
C LEU A 122 23.63 13.76 -14.73
N PRO A 123 22.85 13.46 -15.79
CA PRO A 123 23.31 13.59 -17.17
C PRO A 123 23.70 15.04 -17.52
N ASP A 124 24.63 15.20 -18.46
CA ASP A 124 25.23 16.48 -18.87
C ASP A 124 24.22 17.65 -19.05
N PRO A 125 23.09 17.51 -19.77
CA PRO A 125 22.15 18.62 -19.96
C PRO A 125 21.54 19.16 -18.65
N TRP A 126 21.44 18.32 -17.61
CA TRP A 126 20.90 18.71 -16.30
C TRP A 126 21.98 19.19 -15.33
N ARG A 127 23.25 18.85 -15.62
CA ARG A 127 24.41 19.20 -14.79
C ARG A 127 24.90 20.63 -15.06
N GLU A 128 24.83 21.06 -16.31
CA GLU A 128 25.38 22.36 -16.74
C GLU A 128 24.55 23.55 -16.24
N SER A 129 23.24 23.38 -16.06
CA SER A 129 22.35 24.45 -15.63
C SER A 129 22.01 24.36 -14.14
N ASP A 130 22.40 25.36 -13.36
CA ASP A 130 22.09 25.43 -11.93
C ASP A 130 20.59 25.44 -11.64
N MET A 131 19.83 26.16 -12.48
CA MET A 131 18.39 26.31 -12.29
C MET A 131 17.63 24.99 -12.45
N LEU A 132 17.90 24.21 -13.51
CA LEU A 132 17.21 22.93 -13.70
C LEU A 132 17.61 21.91 -12.64
N SER A 133 18.88 21.88 -12.23
CA SER A 133 19.35 20.99 -11.14
C SER A 133 18.64 21.31 -9.81
N ASN A 134 18.44 22.59 -9.50
CA ASN A 134 17.73 23.02 -8.29
C ASN A 134 16.23 22.72 -8.36
N ILE A 135 15.57 23.01 -9.48
CA ILE A 135 14.15 22.71 -9.68
C ILE A 135 13.91 21.20 -9.56
N LEU A 136 14.77 20.38 -10.17
CA LEU A 136 14.70 18.93 -10.07
C LEU A 136 14.87 18.48 -8.61
N SER A 137 15.92 18.93 -7.92
CA SER A 137 16.17 18.55 -6.53
C SER A 137 15.00 18.90 -5.60
N VAL A 138 14.47 20.13 -5.72
CA VAL A 138 13.31 20.58 -4.93
C VAL A 138 12.08 19.73 -5.24
N SER A 139 11.79 19.49 -6.51
CA SER A 139 10.61 18.71 -6.93
C SER A 139 10.66 17.28 -6.39
N VAL A 140 11.82 16.63 -6.46
CA VAL A 140 11.99 15.24 -6.06
C VAL A 140 12.00 15.10 -4.52
N TYR A 141 12.43 16.11 -3.76
CA TYR A 141 12.27 16.12 -2.30
C TYR A 141 10.86 16.51 -1.84
N ALA A 142 10.20 17.44 -2.53
CA ALA A 142 8.87 17.89 -2.16
C ALA A 142 7.84 16.76 -2.26
N PHE A 143 7.92 15.92 -3.30
CA PHE A 143 6.99 14.81 -3.51
C PHE A 143 6.89 13.84 -2.30
N PRO A 144 7.98 13.20 -1.84
CA PRO A 144 7.91 12.30 -0.70
C PRO A 144 7.56 13.04 0.60
N ILE A 145 7.99 14.28 0.80
CA ILE A 145 7.60 15.05 2.00
C ILE A 145 6.09 15.25 2.02
N VAL A 146 5.51 15.76 0.93
CA VAL A 146 4.06 16.02 0.86
C VAL A 146 3.27 14.72 0.94
N ALA A 147 3.70 13.68 0.22
CA ALA A 147 3.02 12.38 0.21
C ALA A 147 3.11 11.65 1.57
N VAL A 148 4.28 11.66 2.21
CA VAL A 148 4.49 10.97 3.50
C VAL A 148 3.83 11.74 4.64
N VAL A 149 4.03 13.06 4.73
CA VAL A 149 3.45 13.87 5.82
C VAL A 149 1.92 13.84 5.78
N SER A 150 1.30 13.85 4.59
CA SER A 150 -0.16 13.78 4.47
C SER A 150 -0.73 12.38 4.76
N SER A 151 0.02 11.32 4.49
CA SER A 151 -0.46 9.95 4.69
C SER A 151 -0.33 9.46 6.13
N ILE A 152 0.62 9.97 6.92
CA ILE A 152 0.79 9.57 8.34
C ILE A 152 -0.49 9.76 9.17
N PRO A 153 -1.18 10.93 9.16
CA PRO A 153 -2.43 11.09 9.90
C PRO A 153 -3.54 10.16 9.40
N VAL A 154 -3.64 9.97 8.09
CA VAL A 154 -4.66 9.10 7.47
C VAL A 154 -4.47 7.66 7.94
N PHE A 155 -3.25 7.12 7.88
CA PHE A 155 -2.98 5.77 8.37
C PHE A 155 -3.18 5.63 9.87
N SER A 156 -2.84 6.66 10.65
CA SER A 156 -3.09 6.66 12.10
C SER A 156 -4.58 6.55 12.44
N ILE A 157 -5.44 7.24 11.67
CA ILE A 157 -6.91 7.17 11.81
C ILE A 157 -7.42 5.79 11.40
N VAL A 158 -6.94 5.24 10.28
CA VAL A 158 -7.33 3.91 9.81
C VAL A 158 -6.99 2.83 10.83
N VAL A 159 -5.77 2.83 11.40
CA VAL A 159 -5.38 1.87 12.44
C VAL A 159 -6.28 2.01 13.67
N LYS A 160 -6.56 3.24 14.09
CA LYS A 160 -7.47 3.49 15.22
C LYS A 160 -8.87 2.94 14.95
N TYR A 161 -9.46 3.16 13.77
CA TYR A 161 -10.79 2.64 13.44
C TYR A 161 -10.81 1.13 13.32
N ASN A 162 -9.83 0.53 12.67
CA ASN A 162 -9.69 -0.93 12.61
C ASN A 162 -9.64 -1.55 14.01
N MET A 163 -8.94 -0.94 14.96
CA MET A 163 -8.87 -1.43 16.34
C MET A 163 -10.17 -1.27 17.12
N ILE A 164 -10.88 -0.15 16.94
CA ILE A 164 -12.18 0.08 17.60
C ILE A 164 -13.21 -0.94 17.10
N GLU A 165 -13.24 -1.19 15.79
CA GLU A 165 -14.12 -2.19 15.19
C GLU A 165 -13.78 -3.61 15.66
N ALA A 166 -12.50 -3.89 15.93
CA ALA A 166 -12.05 -5.14 16.55
C ALA A 166 -12.40 -5.25 18.05
N GLY A 167 -13.05 -4.25 18.65
CA GLY A 167 -13.48 -4.23 20.05
C GLY A 167 -12.50 -3.60 21.04
N SER A 168 -11.45 -2.92 20.55
CA SER A 168 -10.48 -2.23 21.42
C SER A 168 -11.02 -0.91 21.97
N SER A 169 -10.58 -0.53 23.18
CA SER A 169 -10.99 0.75 23.78
C SER A 169 -10.44 1.94 23.00
N ARG A 170 -11.16 3.08 23.01
CA ARG A 170 -10.77 4.29 22.27
C ARG A 170 -9.38 4.80 22.66
N THR A 171 -9.00 4.64 23.92
CA THR A 171 -7.69 5.03 24.47
C THR A 171 -6.60 4.12 23.92
N MET A 172 -6.79 2.80 23.97
CA MET A 172 -5.81 1.84 23.44
C MET A 172 -5.63 1.99 21.93
N ALA A 173 -6.72 2.18 21.19
CA ALA A 173 -6.67 2.40 19.75
C ALA A 173 -5.94 3.72 19.38
N THR A 174 -6.12 4.79 20.17
CA THR A 174 -5.40 6.05 19.96
C THR A 174 -3.92 5.90 20.30
N PHE A 175 -3.60 5.21 21.39
CA PHE A 175 -2.22 4.96 21.77
C PHE A 175 -1.48 4.12 20.72
N MET A 176 -2.05 3.01 20.28
CA MET A 176 -1.43 2.12 19.28
C MET A 176 -1.38 2.73 17.87
N GLY A 177 -2.45 3.41 17.44
CA GLY A 177 -2.55 3.95 16.09
C GLY A 177 -1.85 5.29 15.89
N VAL A 178 -1.77 6.11 16.94
CA VAL A 178 -1.23 7.48 16.84
C VAL A 178 0.07 7.61 17.62
N VAL A 179 0.10 7.26 18.90
CA VAL A 179 1.24 7.59 19.78
C VAL A 179 2.42 6.65 19.57
N LEU A 180 2.17 5.33 19.54
CA LEU A 180 3.19 4.30 19.45
C LEU A 180 4.11 4.47 18.22
N PRO A 181 3.62 4.75 16.99
CA PRO A 181 4.49 4.95 15.83
C PRO A 181 5.51 6.06 16.04
N TRP A 182 5.13 7.19 16.65
CA TRP A 182 6.06 8.29 16.93
C TRP A 182 7.05 7.97 18.04
N VAL A 183 6.58 7.30 19.10
CA VAL A 183 7.45 6.86 20.21
C VAL A 183 8.54 5.90 19.74
N VAL A 184 8.22 5.04 18.77
CA VAL A 184 9.18 4.12 18.17
C VAL A 184 10.05 4.81 17.11
N ALA A 185 9.47 5.66 16.26
CA ALA A 185 10.18 6.31 15.16
C ALA A 185 11.25 7.31 15.63
N PHE A 186 10.98 8.12 16.65
CA PHE A 186 11.92 9.16 17.10
C PHE A 186 13.28 8.62 17.56
N PRO A 187 13.37 7.59 18.42
CA PRO A 187 14.65 7.00 18.80
C PRO A 187 15.38 6.33 17.63
N LEU A 188 14.63 5.74 16.69
CA LEU A 188 15.21 5.04 15.53
C LEU A 188 15.71 5.99 14.43
N LEU A 189 15.25 7.24 14.41
CA LEU A 189 15.69 8.27 13.45
C LEU A 189 17.17 8.62 13.61
N GLU A 190 17.69 8.58 14.84
CA GLU A 190 19.10 8.87 15.15
C GLU A 190 20.04 7.70 14.84
N MET A 191 19.50 6.51 14.54
CA MET A 191 20.28 5.30 14.30
C MET A 191 20.48 5.06 12.79
N PRO A 192 21.73 5.02 12.28
CA PRO A 192 21.97 4.79 10.87
C PRO A 192 21.50 3.39 10.45
N ASN A 193 20.70 3.32 9.37
CA ASN A 193 20.14 2.10 8.77
C ASN A 193 19.12 1.30 9.61
N ALA A 194 18.89 1.65 10.88
CA ALA A 194 17.97 0.91 11.76
C ALA A 194 16.51 1.00 11.30
N LEU A 195 16.06 2.20 10.91
CA LEU A 195 14.69 2.41 10.41
C LEU A 195 14.42 1.58 9.14
N GLY A 196 15.36 1.57 8.20
CA GLY A 196 15.23 0.79 6.96
C GLY A 196 15.19 -0.71 7.20
N GLN A 197 16.03 -1.22 8.12
CA GLN A 197 15.99 -2.62 8.53
C GLN A 197 14.69 -2.97 9.24
N LEU A 198 14.19 -2.10 10.13
CA LEU A 198 12.92 -2.31 10.82
C LEU A 198 11.77 -2.35 9.82
N VAL A 199 11.70 -1.41 8.87
CA VAL A 199 10.65 -1.39 7.85
C VAL A 199 10.69 -2.67 7.01
N ASN A 200 11.88 -3.09 6.55
CA ASN A 200 12.03 -4.32 5.76
C ASN A 200 11.65 -5.58 6.56
N PHE A 201 12.05 -5.65 7.84
CA PHE A 201 11.72 -6.78 8.70
C PHE A 201 10.22 -6.84 9.02
N THR A 202 9.64 -5.71 9.42
CA THR A 202 8.22 -5.62 9.78
C THR A 202 7.33 -5.86 8.58
N SER A 203 7.70 -5.39 7.38
CA SER A 203 6.93 -5.68 6.16
C SER A 203 6.97 -7.17 5.82
N LEU A 204 8.14 -7.80 5.83
CA LEU A 204 8.27 -9.23 5.55
C LEU A 204 7.47 -10.09 6.54
N PHE A 205 7.40 -9.71 7.81
CA PHE A 205 6.67 -10.49 8.80
C PHE A 205 5.16 -10.18 8.80
N PHE A 206 4.79 -8.93 9.05
CA PHE A 206 3.40 -8.54 9.26
C PHE A 206 2.60 -8.50 7.95
N VAL A 207 3.17 -7.95 6.87
CA VAL A 207 2.45 -7.88 5.59
C VAL A 207 2.30 -9.26 4.97
N SER A 208 3.32 -10.12 5.04
CA SER A 208 3.17 -11.51 4.56
C SER A 208 2.07 -12.26 5.31
N PHE A 209 1.96 -12.06 6.63
CA PHE A 209 0.90 -12.67 7.42
C PHE A 209 -0.48 -12.15 6.99
N THR A 210 -0.65 -10.83 6.85
CA THR A 210 -1.95 -10.24 6.47
C THR A 210 -2.35 -10.55 5.04
N ASP A 211 -1.39 -10.65 4.12
CA ASP A 211 -1.69 -10.75 2.69
C ASP A 211 -1.86 -12.20 2.24
N PHE A 212 -1.14 -13.15 2.87
CA PHE A 212 -1.19 -14.56 2.46
C PHE A 212 -1.88 -15.48 3.46
N ILE A 213 -1.75 -15.24 4.76
CA ILE A 213 -2.30 -16.16 5.77
C ILE A 213 -3.75 -15.81 6.07
N VAL A 214 -4.02 -14.53 6.38
CA VAL A 214 -5.38 -14.10 6.78
C VAL A 214 -6.45 -14.42 5.73
N PRO A 215 -6.27 -14.13 4.43
CA PRO A 215 -7.31 -14.41 3.43
C PRO A 215 -7.58 -15.91 3.28
N VAL A 216 -6.55 -16.75 3.34
CA VAL A 216 -6.70 -18.21 3.26
C VAL A 216 -7.42 -18.76 4.48
N VAL A 217 -7.04 -18.31 5.69
CA VAL A 217 -7.70 -18.73 6.94
C VAL A 217 -9.16 -18.28 6.94
N LEU A 218 -9.43 -17.04 6.55
CA LEU A 218 -10.78 -16.51 6.47
C LEU A 218 -11.61 -17.27 5.42
N TYR A 219 -11.06 -17.51 4.24
CA TYR A 219 -11.70 -18.29 3.19
C TYR A 219 -12.03 -19.71 3.67
N ALA A 220 -11.07 -20.38 4.31
CA ALA A 220 -11.25 -21.70 4.88
C ALA A 220 -12.31 -21.71 5.99
N TYR A 221 -12.32 -20.71 6.88
CA TYR A 221 -13.31 -20.57 7.94
C TYR A 221 -14.73 -20.35 7.39
N LEU A 222 -14.87 -19.49 6.38
CA LEU A 222 -16.15 -19.22 5.71
C LEU A 222 -16.65 -20.40 4.87
N HIS A 223 -15.73 -21.18 4.27
CA HIS A 223 -16.05 -22.40 3.51
C HIS A 223 -16.14 -23.65 4.40
N ARG A 224 -15.88 -23.55 5.71
CA ARG A 224 -16.27 -24.63 6.60
C ARG A 224 -17.79 -24.76 6.47
N PRO A 225 -18.29 -25.91 6.02
CA PRO A 225 -19.69 -26.04 5.71
C PRO A 225 -20.52 -25.61 6.93
N GLN A 226 -21.46 -24.69 6.71
CA GLN A 226 -22.44 -24.20 7.70
C GLN A 226 -23.39 -25.31 8.21
N TRP A 227 -22.98 -26.58 8.12
CA TRP A 227 -23.74 -27.80 8.36
C TRP A 227 -24.16 -28.02 9.83
N LYS A 228 -23.96 -27.03 10.71
CA LYS A 228 -24.37 -27.14 12.12
C LYS A 228 -25.25 -26.00 12.64
N LEU A 229 -25.64 -25.03 11.81
CA LEU A 229 -26.61 -23.98 12.22
C LEU A 229 -28.01 -24.13 11.58
N GLY A 230 -28.22 -25.12 10.71
CA GLY A 230 -29.54 -25.48 10.19
C GLY A 230 -30.25 -26.62 10.92
N GLY A 231 -29.66 -27.18 11.98
CA GLY A 231 -30.12 -28.45 12.58
C GLY A 231 -31.17 -28.35 13.69
N ASN A 232 -31.36 -27.18 14.32
CA ASN A 232 -32.28 -27.06 15.47
C ASN A 232 -33.27 -25.87 15.41
N SER A 233 -33.36 -25.15 14.29
CA SER A 233 -34.28 -24.00 14.15
C SER A 233 -35.54 -24.31 13.34
N ALA A 234 -35.95 -25.58 13.28
CA ALA A 234 -37.28 -25.98 12.83
C ALA A 234 -38.28 -25.96 14.02
N SER A 235 -38.46 -24.80 14.66
CA SER A 235 -39.61 -24.54 15.55
C SER A 235 -39.89 -23.05 15.82
N ALA A 236 -39.64 -22.18 14.83
CA ALA A 236 -40.09 -20.79 14.90
C ALA A 236 -40.72 -20.37 13.57
N SER A 237 -41.75 -21.10 13.16
CA SER A 237 -42.73 -20.66 12.16
C SER A 237 -43.83 -19.86 12.87
N SER A 238 -43.76 -18.53 12.80
CA SER A 238 -44.85 -17.54 12.89
C SER A 238 -44.18 -16.20 13.15
N SER A 239 -44.27 -15.15 12.36
CA SER A 239 -45.35 -14.69 11.49
C SER A 239 -44.79 -13.45 10.77
N ILE A 240 -44.74 -13.44 9.45
CA ILE A 240 -44.62 -12.20 8.66
C ILE A 240 -45.89 -12.10 7.83
N PRO A 241 -46.75 -11.09 8.03
CA PRO A 241 -47.90 -10.88 7.18
C PRO A 241 -47.44 -10.41 5.80
N GLU A 242 -47.86 -11.18 4.81
CA GLU A 242 -47.93 -10.85 3.39
C GLU A 242 -48.72 -9.54 3.23
N LEU A 243 -48.07 -8.48 2.72
CA LEU A 243 -48.79 -7.27 2.30
C LEU A 243 -48.81 -7.23 0.78
N GLU A 244 -49.96 -7.60 0.23
CA GLU A 244 -50.32 -7.50 -1.17
C GLU A 244 -50.12 -6.07 -1.70
N SER A 245 -49.58 -5.96 -2.92
CA SER A 245 -49.65 -4.73 -3.72
C SER A 245 -50.62 -4.93 -4.88
N PRO A 246 -51.68 -4.12 -5.01
CA PRO A 246 -52.36 -3.95 -6.29
C PRO A 246 -51.84 -2.69 -7.00
N VAL A 247 -51.48 -2.89 -8.26
CA VAL A 247 -51.26 -1.85 -9.26
C VAL A 247 -52.57 -1.10 -9.53
N SER A 248 -52.56 0.23 -9.47
CA SER A 248 -53.40 1.06 -10.35
C SER A 248 -52.84 2.47 -10.53
N SER A 249 -52.81 2.86 -11.80
CA SER A 249 -52.45 4.16 -12.37
C SER A 249 -53.60 5.17 -12.27
N VAL A 250 -53.35 6.41 -11.80
CA VAL A 250 -54.16 7.59 -12.19
C VAL A 250 -53.30 8.86 -12.16
N SER A 251 -53.37 9.60 -13.26
CA SER A 251 -52.86 10.96 -13.52
C SER A 251 -53.83 12.03 -12.98
N ASP A 252 -53.32 13.12 -12.38
CA ASP A 252 -53.57 14.51 -12.81
C ASP A 252 -53.37 15.58 -11.70
N ARG A 253 -52.45 16.52 -12.04
CA ARG A 253 -52.49 18.00 -11.97
C ARG A 253 -52.67 18.81 -10.66
N VAL A 254 -51.63 19.64 -10.40
CA VAL A 254 -51.62 21.14 -10.23
C VAL A 254 -52.36 21.73 -9.00
N SER A 255 -51.81 22.56 -8.09
CA SER A 255 -51.04 23.83 -8.22
C SER A 255 -50.42 24.34 -6.88
N VAL A 256 -49.19 24.91 -6.94
CA VAL A 256 -48.67 26.23 -6.41
C VAL A 256 -48.81 26.52 -4.88
N SER A 257 -47.86 26.97 -4.04
CA SER A 257 -46.63 27.83 -4.10
C SER A 257 -45.78 27.69 -2.78
N PRO A 258 -44.75 28.51 -2.45
CA PRO A 258 -43.41 28.06 -2.02
C PRO A 258 -43.12 28.25 -0.51
N ASP A 259 -41.86 27.98 -0.12
CA ASP A 259 -41.21 28.22 1.18
C ASP A 259 -41.03 26.99 2.08
N ALA A 260 -39.80 26.43 2.07
CA ALA A 260 -39.06 26.05 3.28
C ALA A 260 -37.71 25.43 2.90
N HIS A 261 -36.66 26.26 2.95
CA HIS A 261 -35.31 25.78 3.22
C HIS A 261 -35.26 25.19 4.64
N ARG A 262 -35.04 23.87 4.79
CA ARG A 262 -34.05 23.33 5.75
C ARG A 262 -33.86 21.84 5.65
N HIS A 263 -32.59 21.46 5.64
CA HIS A 263 -32.10 20.11 5.84
C HIS A 263 -32.42 19.61 7.25
N ASP A 264 -33.10 18.47 7.34
CA ASP A 264 -33.09 17.61 8.52
C ASP A 264 -32.54 16.24 8.09
N ALA A 265 -31.33 15.94 8.53
CA ALA A 265 -30.82 14.57 8.62
C ALA A 265 -29.92 14.45 9.85
N PHE A 266 -30.30 13.49 10.69
CA PHE A 266 -29.67 12.93 11.90
C PHE A 266 -30.07 13.51 13.27
N PRO A 267 -30.86 12.75 14.06
CA PRO A 267 -31.03 13.01 15.48
C PRO A 267 -29.84 12.43 16.26
N VAL A 268 -29.10 13.31 16.94
CA VAL A 268 -28.20 12.95 18.04
C VAL A 268 -29.08 12.78 19.28
N THR A 269 -29.22 11.55 19.77
CA THR A 269 -29.84 11.29 21.06
C THR A 269 -28.81 11.54 22.17
N LEU A 270 -29.04 12.63 22.89
CA LEU A 270 -28.49 12.91 24.22
C LEU A 270 -28.89 11.78 25.18
N ARG A 271 -27.91 11.24 25.91
CA ARG A 271 -28.13 10.57 27.20
C ARG A 271 -27.50 11.42 28.29
N ASP A 272 -28.40 12.08 29.02
CA ASP A 272 -28.42 12.33 30.47
C ASP A 272 -27.08 12.51 31.20
N PHE A 273 -26.74 13.79 31.42
CA PHE A 273 -26.04 14.23 32.62
C PHE A 273 -27.09 14.53 33.71
N SER A 274 -27.03 13.82 34.83
CA SER A 274 -27.69 14.19 36.09
C SER A 274 -26.65 14.87 36.99
N PRO A 275 -26.99 15.97 37.68
CA PRO A 275 -26.09 16.63 38.62
C PRO A 275 -26.36 16.19 40.06
N GLU A 276 -25.32 15.71 40.75
CA GLU A 276 -25.01 16.01 42.16
C GLU A 276 -23.48 16.06 42.31
#